data_AF-A0A485D6F9-F1
#
_entry.id   AF-A0A485D6F9-F1
#
_cell.length_a   1.000
_cell.length_b   1.000
_cell.length_c   1.000
_cell.angle_alpha   90.00
_cell.angle_beta   90.00
_cell.angle_gamma   90.00
#
_symmetry.space_group_name_H-M   'P 1'
#
loop_
_entity.id
_entity.type
_entity.pdbx_description
1 polymer ?
#
loop_
_entity_poly.entity_id
_entity_poly.type
_entity_poly.pdbx_seq_one_letter_code
_entity_poly.pdbx_strand_id
1 'polypeptide(L)' 'MNLLVFCDGTWNTPQQLDDGKPAPTNVVKLRNAVAENTQQRVYYHSGVGTDGGVVDRYIGGGIGERP' A
#
# COMPACT_ATOMS: atom_id res chain seq x y z
N MET A 1 9.61 14.22 19.98
CA MET A 1 9.05 14.25 18.63
C MET A 1 9.41 12.96 17.93
N ASN A 2 8.42 12.11 17.62
CA ASN A 2 8.63 10.81 17.01
C ASN A 2 8.07 10.82 15.60
N LEU A 3 8.86 10.39 14.61
CA LEU A 3 8.40 10.20 13.23
C LEU A 3 8.15 8.72 13.01
N LEU A 4 6.93 8.36 12.61
CA LEU A 4 6.53 7.01 12.28
C LEU A 4 6.31 6.94 10.77
N VAL A 5 7.11 6.11 10.11
CA VAL A 5 7.04 5.91 8.66
C VAL A 5 6.61 4.47 8.40
N PHE A 6 5.52 4.31 7.68
CA PHE A 6 4.94 3.02 7.30
C PHE A 6 5.16 2.79 5.81
N CYS A 7 6.13 1.95 5.44
CA CYS A 7 6.40 1.57 4.06
C CYS A 7 5.71 0.24 3.76
N ASP A 8 4.78 0.22 2.80
CA ASP A 8 4.05 -1.00 2.47
C ASP A 8 4.80 -1.90 1.48
N GLY A 9 4.34 -3.14 1.34
CA GLY A 9 4.88 -4.10 0.38
C GLY A 9 4.52 -3.75 -1.07
N THR A 10 5.26 -4.28 -2.04
CA THR A 10 5.03 -4.11 -3.50
C THR A 10 3.55 -4.18 -3.88
N TRP A 11 3.09 -3.26 -4.74
CA TRP A 11 1.72 -3.20 -5.27
C TRP A 11 0.58 -2.97 -4.25
N ASN A 12 0.90 -2.76 -2.97
CA ASN A 12 -0.10 -2.51 -1.92
C ASN A 12 -0.41 -1.01 -1.78
N THR A 13 -1.71 -0.71 -1.71
CA THR A 13 -2.23 0.60 -1.32
C THR A 13 -3.19 0.45 -0.13
N PRO A 14 -3.45 1.52 0.65
CA PRO A 14 -4.37 1.44 1.79
C PRO A 14 -5.81 1.07 1.40
N GLN A 15 -6.20 1.34 0.16
CA GLN A 15 -7.54 1.11 -0.39
C GLN A 15 -7.65 -0.21 -1.17
N GLN A 16 -6.66 -1.10 -1.08
CA GLN A 16 -6.68 -2.33 -1.86
C GLN A 16 -7.85 -3.25 -1.49
N LEU A 17 -8.34 -3.96 -2.51
CA LEU A 17 -9.43 -4.90 -2.41
C LEU A 17 -8.97 -6.30 -2.84
N ASP A 18 -9.54 -7.31 -2.22
CA ASP A 18 -9.46 -8.72 -2.59
C ASP A 18 -10.90 -9.24 -2.76
N ASP A 19 -11.24 -9.74 -3.95
CA ASP A 19 -12.63 -10.08 -4.34
C ASP A 19 -13.67 -9.01 -3.98
N GLY A 20 -13.33 -7.74 -4.23
CA GLY A 20 -14.18 -6.58 -3.95
C GLY A 20 -14.31 -6.23 -2.46
N LYS A 21 -13.60 -6.92 -1.57
CA LYS A 21 -13.60 -6.67 -0.12
C LYS A 21 -12.31 -5.97 0.31
N PRO A 22 -12.35 -5.05 1.29
CA PRO A 22 -11.13 -4.41 1.80
C PRO A 22 -10.12 -5.43 2.32
N ALA A 23 -8.88 -5.36 1.84
CA ALA A 23 -7.80 -6.28 2.18
C ALA A 23 -6.54 -5.53 2.68
N PRO A 24 -6.60 -4.78 3.79
CA PRO A 24 -5.47 -3.98 4.26
C PRO A 24 -4.29 -4.87 4.69
N THR A 25 -3.07 -4.44 4.35
CA THR A 25 -1.84 -5.10 4.82
C THR A 25 -1.67 -4.94 6.33
N ASN A 26 -0.72 -5.70 6.91
CA ASN A 26 -0.32 -5.50 8.30
C ASN A 26 0.29 -4.11 8.52
N VAL A 27 0.92 -3.50 7.51
CA VAL A 27 1.46 -2.14 7.58
C VAL A 27 0.33 -1.12 7.76
N VAL A 28 -0.74 -1.23 6.96
CA VAL A 28 -1.94 -0.39 7.09
C VAL A 28 -2.64 -0.62 8.43
N LYS A 29 -2.76 -1.88 8.87
CA LYS A 29 -3.34 -2.22 10.18
C LYS A 29 -2.55 -1.61 11.33
N LEU A 30 -1.21 -1.70 11.30
CA LEU A 30 -0.34 -1.11 12.32
C LEU A 30 -0.45 0.41 12.32
N ARG A 31 -0.41 1.06 11.14
CA ARG A 31 -0.60 2.51 11.01
C ARG A 31 -1.91 2.96 11.65
N ASN A 32 -2.99 2.21 11.45
CA ASN A 32 -4.32 2.53 11.99
C ASN A 32 -4.44 2.23 13.49
N ALA A 33 -3.59 1.37 14.05
CA ALA A 33 -3.58 1.05 15.48
C ALA A 33 -2.75 2.04 16.32
N VAL A 34 -1.96 2.91 15.69
CA VAL A 34 -1.20 3.95 16.39
C VAL A 34 -2.16 4.98 16.99
N ALA A 35 -2.01 5.26 18.29
CA ALA A 35 -2.73 6.34 18.95
C ALA A 35 -2.29 7.71 18.42
N GLU A 36 -3.25 8.62 18.22
CA GLU A 36 -2.93 9.99 17.84
C GLU A 36 -2.24 10.72 19.01
N ASN A 37 -1.11 11.36 18.72
CA ASN A 37 -0.33 12.11 19.70
C ASN A 37 0.27 13.33 19.01
N THR A 38 0.17 14.50 19.64
CA THR A 38 0.69 15.77 19.10
C THR A 38 2.21 15.79 18.94
N GLN A 39 2.93 14.89 19.61
CA GLN A 39 4.38 14.69 19.47
C GLN A 39 4.75 13.64 18.41
N GLN A 40 3.78 13.00 17.76
CA GLN A 40 3.97 12.00 16.72
C GLN A 40 3.58 12.55 15.34
N ARG A 41 4.47 12.38 14.36
CA ARG A 41 4.12 12.56 12.94
C ARG A 41 4.05 11.20 12.27
N VAL A 42 2.93 10.92 11.62
CA VAL A 42 2.67 9.64 10.95
C VAL A 42 2.64 9.86 9.45
N TYR A 43 3.45 9.11 8.72
CA TYR A 43 3.48 9.09 7.26
C TYR A 43 3.36 7.64 6.76
N TYR A 44 2.56 7.44 5.71
CA TYR A 44 2.42 6.16 5.02
C TYR A 44 2.92 6.33 3.60
N HIS A 45 3.72 5.36 3.14
CA HIS A 45 4.23 5.26 1.79
C HIS A 45 3.68 3.99 1.16
N SER A 46 3.02 4.15 0.01
CA SER A 46 2.51 3.02 -0.77
C SER A 46 3.64 2.13 -1.25
N GLY A 47 3.30 0.88 -1.56
CA GLY A 47 4.25 -0.08 -2.12
C GLY A 47 4.80 0.35 -3.47
N VAL A 48 6.02 -0.06 -3.79
CA VAL A 48 6.56 0.13 -5.15
C VAL A 48 5.62 -0.46 -6.21
N GLY A 49 5.48 0.20 -7.35
CA GLY A 49 4.57 -0.20 -8.43
C GLY A 49 3.14 0.33 -8.30
N THR A 50 2.80 1.09 -7.25
CA THR A 50 1.47 1.70 -7.12
C THR A 50 1.28 3.03 -7.85
N ASP A 51 2.39 3.69 -8.20
CA ASP A 51 2.38 5.07 -8.72
C ASP A 51 2.17 5.15 -10.25
N GLY A 52 2.32 4.02 -10.97
CA GLY A 52 2.17 3.91 -12.44
C GLY A 52 0.74 3.80 -12.96
N GLY A 53 -0.26 3.85 -12.07
CA GLY A 53 -1.67 3.83 -12.44
C GLY A 53 -2.20 2.46 -12.89
N VAL A 54 -3.53 2.41 -13.01
CA VAL A 54 -4.33 1.24 -13.38
C VAL A 54 -3.86 0.59 -14.70
N VAL A 55 -3.20 1.36 -15.58
CA VAL A 55 -2.69 0.93 -16.88
C VAL A 55 -1.47 0.00 -16.77
N ASP A 56 -0.49 0.30 -15.92
CA ASP A 56 0.66 -0.60 -15.71
C ASP A 56 0.27 -1.90 -14.99
N ARG A 57 -0.74 -1.84 -14.10
CA ARG A 57 -1.23 -2.99 -13.35
C ARG A 57 -1.96 -4.02 -14.22
N TYR A 58 -2.63 -3.60 -15.30
CA TYR A 58 -3.29 -4.52 -16.25
C TYR A 58 -2.36 -5.02 -17.37
N ILE A 59 -1.38 -4.21 -17.80
CA ILE A 59 -0.45 -4.61 -18.87
C ILE A 59 0.64 -5.57 -18.34
N GLY A 60 1.10 -5.41 -17.10
CA GLY A 60 2.15 -6.27 -16.52
C GLY A 60 1.72 -7.69 -16.12
N GLY A 61 0.41 -7.95 -16.02
CA GLY A 61 -0.12 -9.27 -15.60
C GLY A 61 -0.69 -10.15 -16.73
N GLY A 62 -0.75 -9.63 -17.97
CA GLY A 62 -1.49 -10.27 -19.08
C GLY A 62 -0.67 -10.74 -20.28
N ILE A 63 0.58 -10.30 -20.43
CA ILE A 63 1.44 -10.74 -21.55
C ILE A 63 2.51 -11.71 -21.06
N GLY A 64 2.09 -12.96 -20.85
CA GLY A 64 3.01 -14.07 -20.96
C GLY A 64 3.41 -14.20 -22.41
N GLU A 65 4.57 -13.67 -22.80
CA GLU A 65 5.25 -14.16 -24.00
C GLU A 65 5.72 -15.58 -23.69
N ARG A 66 4.88 -16.56 -24.05
CA ARG A 66 5.35 -17.89 -24.39
C ARG A 66 5.74 -17.86 -25.88
N PRO A 67 6.83 -18.55 -26.27
CA PRO A 67 7.47 -18.42 -27.57
C PRO A 67 6.55 -18.76 -28.75
#